data_AF-A0A851SNM5-F1
#
_entry.id   AF-A0A851SNM5-F1
#
_cell.length_a   1.000
_cell.length_b   1.000
_cell.length_c   1.000
_cell.angle_alpha   90.00
_cell.angle_beta   90.00
_cell.angle_gamma   90.00
#
_symmetry.space_group_name_H-M   'P 1'
#
loop_
_entity.id
_entity.type
_entity.pdbx_description
1 polymer ?
#
loop_
_entity_poly.entity_id
_entity_poly.type
_entity_poly.pdbx_seq_one_letter_code
_entity_poly.pdbx_strand_id
1 'polypeptide(L)'
;AFFWLLSLLAASLLWFVSVQLSGQEDAALLLLLLGAAAAVLLQELCRFACFKVLKKADEGLAALSEDGRSPISLRQMAYVSGLSFGIISGVFSIANILADSAGPGTVGIHGDSPYYFITSAFFTMALVLLHTFWGVIFFDACERRRAGGLGVVVGGHLLTSGLTFLNPWYEASLGSIFILTLCTGLWAFSIAGGSFRNILKCLSCK
;
A
#
# COMPACT_ATOMS: atom_id res chain seq x y z
N ALA A 1 -0.08 1.43 10.81
CA ALA A 1 1.09 0.69 11.33
C ALA A 1 0.72 -0.63 11.98
N PHE A 2 0.15 -0.67 13.18
CA PHE A 2 -0.08 -1.93 13.92
C PHE A 2 -0.83 -3.03 13.13
N PHE A 3 -2.00 -2.71 12.55
CA PHE A 3 -2.75 -3.67 11.73
C PHE A 3 -1.96 -4.21 10.53
N TRP A 4 -1.11 -3.39 9.93
CA TRP A 4 -0.24 -3.83 8.83
C TRP A 4 0.84 -4.80 9.31
N LEU A 5 1.46 -4.53 10.47
CA LEU A 5 2.42 -5.45 11.09
C LEU A 5 1.77 -6.78 11.46
N LEU A 6 0.53 -6.75 11.97
CA LEU A 6 -0.23 -7.96 12.27
C LEU A 6 -0.50 -8.78 11.01
N SER A 7 -0.87 -8.13 9.90
CA SER A 7 -1.02 -8.84 8.62
C SER A 7 0.30 -9.44 8.13
N LEU A 8 1.41 -8.71 8.25
CA LEU A 8 2.71 -9.23 7.83
C LEU A 8 3.15 -10.42 8.70
N LEU A 9 2.95 -10.34 10.02
CA LEU A 9 3.26 -11.43 10.94
C LEU A 9 2.51 -12.71 10.55
N ALA A 10 1.19 -12.62 10.39
CA ALA A 10 0.39 -13.79 10.02
C ALA A 10 0.72 -14.30 8.60
N ALA A 11 1.06 -13.43 7.65
CA ALA A 11 1.54 -13.85 6.33
C ALA A 11 2.89 -14.56 6.41
N SER A 12 3.82 -14.06 7.25
CA SER A 12 5.14 -14.67 7.44
C SER A 12 5.05 -16.05 8.10
N LEU A 13 4.14 -16.23 9.06
CA LEU A 13 3.85 -17.54 9.67
C LEU A 13 3.27 -18.52 8.64
N LEU A 14 2.33 -18.06 7.81
CA LEU A 14 1.76 -18.87 6.74
C LEU A 14 2.84 -19.32 5.75
N TRP A 15 3.68 -18.39 5.29
CA TRP A 15 4.80 -18.70 4.41
C TRP A 15 5.80 -19.66 5.06
N PHE A 16 6.18 -19.44 6.31
CA PHE A 16 7.10 -20.32 7.05
C PHE A 16 6.57 -21.75 7.15
N VAL A 17 5.31 -21.93 7.54
CA VAL A 17 4.69 -23.26 7.62
C VAL A 17 4.62 -23.90 6.23
N SER A 18 4.27 -23.15 5.19
CA SER A 18 4.24 -23.66 3.80
C SER A 18 5.62 -24.16 3.34
N VAL A 19 6.69 -23.43 3.63
CA VAL A 19 8.06 -23.83 3.29
C VAL A 19 8.46 -25.12 4.02
N GLN A 20 8.20 -25.20 5.32
CA GLN A 20 8.54 -26.38 6.13
C GLN A 20 7.78 -27.65 5.68
N LEU A 21 6.52 -27.51 5.26
CA LEU A 21 5.71 -28.62 4.80
C LEU A 21 6.06 -29.09 3.38
N SER A 22 6.53 -28.18 2.51
CA SER A 22 6.81 -28.51 1.12
C SER A 22 8.07 -29.37 0.97
N GLY A 23 9.08 -29.20 1.83
CA GLY A 23 10.30 -30.04 1.87
C GLY A 23 11.13 -30.10 0.58
N GLN A 24 10.83 -29.27 -0.44
CA GLN A 24 11.44 -29.31 -1.77
C GLN A 24 11.91 -27.92 -2.21
N GLU A 25 13.18 -27.82 -2.63
CA GLU A 25 13.79 -26.58 -3.11
C GLU A 25 13.22 -26.12 -4.47
N ASP A 26 12.76 -27.06 -5.30
CA ASP A 26 12.20 -26.77 -6.64
C ASP A 26 10.92 -25.93 -6.62
N ALA A 27 10.22 -25.87 -5.47
CA ALA A 27 8.97 -25.11 -5.31
C ALA A 27 9.17 -23.71 -4.72
N ALA A 28 10.41 -23.30 -4.40
CA ALA A 28 10.69 -22.06 -3.65
C ALA A 28 10.12 -20.80 -4.30
N LEU A 29 10.24 -20.66 -5.63
CA LEU A 29 9.69 -19.52 -6.36
C LEU A 29 8.16 -19.47 -6.30
N LEU A 30 7.49 -20.62 -6.46
CA LEU A 30 6.03 -20.69 -6.39
C LEU A 30 5.53 -20.36 -4.97
N LEU A 31 6.20 -20.88 -3.94
CA LEU A 31 5.87 -20.57 -2.55
C LEU A 31 6.09 -19.08 -2.24
N LEU A 32 7.13 -18.46 -2.80
CA LEU A 32 7.36 -17.02 -2.65
C LEU A 32 6.24 -16.20 -3.30
N LEU A 33 5.85 -16.54 -4.53
CA LEU A 33 4.75 -15.86 -5.25
C LEU A 33 3.43 -16.00 -4.48
N LEU A 34 3.12 -17.22 -4.02
CA LEU A 34 1.91 -17.49 -3.23
C LEU A 34 1.95 -16.78 -1.88
N GLY A 35 3.11 -16.78 -1.22
CA GLY A 35 3.32 -16.08 0.06
C GLY A 35 3.14 -14.57 -0.07
N ALA A 36 3.69 -13.96 -1.13
CA ALA A 36 3.51 -12.56 -1.43
C ALA A 36 2.03 -12.23 -1.72
N ALA A 37 1.35 -13.06 -2.52
CA ALA A 37 -0.09 -12.89 -2.78
C ALA A 37 -0.92 -13.01 -1.48
N ALA A 38 -0.62 -14.00 -0.63
CA ALA A 38 -1.25 -14.17 0.67
C ALA A 38 -1.01 -12.96 1.59
N ALA A 39 0.20 -12.40 1.59
CA ALA A 39 0.53 -11.20 2.35
C ALA A 39 -0.30 -10.00 1.89
N VAL A 40 -0.45 -9.79 0.58
CA VAL A 40 -1.30 -8.73 0.01
C VAL A 40 -2.75 -8.91 0.45
N LEU A 41 -3.32 -10.09 0.30
CA LEU A 41 -4.71 -10.36 0.69
C LEU A 41 -4.96 -10.13 2.17
N LEU A 42 -4.00 -10.54 3.02
CA LEU A 42 -4.09 -10.35 4.45
C LEU A 42 -3.94 -8.88 4.87
N GLN A 43 -3.10 -8.11 4.16
CA GLN A 43 -3.02 -6.65 4.34
C GLN A 43 -4.35 -5.97 4.00
N GLU A 44 -5.03 -6.38 2.93
CA GLU A 44 -6.35 -5.85 2.57
C GLU A 44 -7.44 -6.24 3.58
N LEU A 45 -7.39 -7.47 4.10
CA LEU A 45 -8.28 -7.91 5.18
C LEU A 45 -8.07 -7.09 6.46
N CYS A 46 -6.82 -6.84 6.85
CA CYS A 46 -6.50 -6.00 7.99
C CYS A 46 -6.88 -4.52 7.75
N ARG A 47 -6.83 -4.02 6.52
CA ARG A 47 -7.36 -2.70 6.16
C ARG A 47 -8.87 -2.64 6.35
N PHE A 48 -9.61 -3.68 5.96
CA PHE A 48 -11.04 -3.80 6.22
C PHE A 48 -11.36 -3.82 7.72
N ALA A 49 -10.61 -4.60 8.50
CA ALA A 49 -10.75 -4.62 9.96
C ALA A 49 -10.49 -3.24 10.57
N CYS A 50 -9.44 -2.55 10.10
CA CYS A 50 -9.13 -1.18 10.53
C CYS A 50 -10.28 -0.20 10.20
N PHE A 51 -10.85 -0.27 9.00
CA PHE A 51 -12.05 0.51 8.64
C PHE A 51 -13.21 0.25 9.61
N LYS A 52 -13.50 -1.01 9.93
CA LYS A 52 -14.58 -1.36 10.86
C LYS A 52 -14.35 -0.83 12.26
N VAL A 53 -13.13 -0.96 12.78
CA VAL A 53 -12.75 -0.44 14.10
C VAL A 53 -12.86 1.09 14.13
N LEU A 54 -12.32 1.78 13.12
CA LEU A 54 -12.37 3.25 13.04
C LEU A 54 -13.82 3.75 12.92
N LYS A 55 -14.65 3.10 12.10
CA LYS A 55 -16.07 3.46 11.98
C LYS A 55 -16.81 3.26 13.31
N LYS A 56 -16.54 2.16 14.00
CA LYS A 56 -17.17 1.88 15.30
C LYS A 56 -16.72 2.88 16.38
N ALA A 57 -15.44 3.26 16.36
CA ALA A 57 -14.90 4.28 17.24
C ALA A 57 -15.53 5.65 16.96
N ASP A 58 -15.69 6.03 15.68
CA ASP A 58 -16.33 7.29 15.29
C ASP A 58 -17.79 7.38 15.75
N GLU A 59 -18.58 6.32 15.53
CA GLU A 59 -19.96 6.22 16.04
C GLU A 59 -20.03 6.36 17.56
N GLY A 60 -19.09 5.71 18.28
CA GLY A 60 -19.01 5.79 19.74
C GLY A 60 -18.61 7.18 20.24
N LEU A 61 -17.66 7.85 19.58
CA LEU A 61 -17.22 9.20 19.91
C LEU A 61 -18.31 10.23 19.62
N ALA A 62 -19.03 10.09 18.50
CA ALA A 62 -20.14 10.97 18.15
C ALA A 62 -21.28 10.86 19.17
N ALA A 63 -21.60 9.66 19.66
CA ALA A 63 -22.63 9.44 20.67
C ALA A 63 -22.28 10.04 22.05
N LEU A 64 -20.99 10.23 22.34
CA LEU A 64 -20.51 10.83 23.59
C LEU A 64 -20.26 12.34 23.49
N SER A 65 -20.31 12.91 22.28
CA SER A 65 -20.08 14.34 22.04
C SER A 65 -21.33 15.15 22.39
N GLU A 66 -21.17 16.24 23.12
CA GLU A 66 -22.29 17.16 23.46
C GLU A 66 -22.98 17.72 22.22
N ASP A 67 -22.24 17.92 21.12
CA ASP A 67 -22.76 18.42 19.84
C ASP A 67 -23.26 17.30 18.91
N GLY A 68 -23.11 16.02 19.29
CA GLY A 68 -23.43 14.86 18.46
C GLY A 68 -22.62 14.75 17.17
N ARG A 69 -21.51 15.52 17.05
CA ARG A 69 -20.66 15.57 15.86
C ARG A 69 -19.40 14.75 16.05
N SER A 70 -19.08 13.94 15.03
CA SER A 70 -17.80 13.23 14.96
C SER A 70 -16.63 14.23 14.97
N PRO A 71 -15.57 14.01 15.77
CA PRO A 71 -14.41 14.90 15.81
C PRO A 71 -13.54 14.81 14.55
N ILE A 72 -13.65 13.72 13.77
CA ILE A 72 -12.82 13.47 12.58
C ILE A 72 -13.71 13.00 11.43
N SER A 73 -13.47 13.50 10.23
CA SER A 73 -14.19 13.02 9.05
C SER A 73 -13.69 11.65 8.57
N LEU A 74 -14.59 10.83 8.01
CA LEU A 74 -14.23 9.54 7.40
C LEU A 74 -13.10 9.65 6.36
N ARG A 75 -13.06 10.76 5.61
CA ARG A 75 -12.03 11.01 4.60
C ARG A 75 -10.64 11.20 5.21
N GLN A 76 -10.56 11.94 6.33
CA GLN A 76 -9.31 12.11 7.08
C GLN A 76 -8.85 10.79 7.67
N MET A 77 -9.77 10.01 8.27
CA MET A 77 -9.45 8.67 8.77
C MET A 77 -8.92 7.75 7.67
N ALA A 78 -9.54 7.76 6.49
CA ALA A 78 -9.12 6.99 5.33
C ALA A 78 -7.71 7.37 4.86
N TYR A 79 -7.44 8.66 4.72
CA TYR A 79 -6.14 9.19 4.32
C TYR A 79 -5.04 8.79 5.32
N VAL A 80 -5.26 9.05 6.62
CA VAL A 80 -4.28 8.74 7.67
C VAL A 80 -4.06 7.24 7.79
N SER A 81 -5.12 6.43 7.67
CA SER A 81 -5.00 4.97 7.67
C SER A 81 -4.18 4.46 6.49
N GLY A 82 -4.48 4.91 5.27
CA GLY A 82 -3.72 4.58 4.06
C GLY A 82 -2.24 4.98 4.17
N LEU A 83 -1.97 6.22 4.57
CA LEU A 83 -0.61 6.72 4.80
C LEU A 83 0.13 5.89 5.85
N SER A 84 -0.55 5.52 6.93
CA SER A 84 0.01 4.69 8.00
C SER A 84 0.32 3.25 7.58
N PHE A 85 -0.34 2.73 6.54
CA PHE A 85 0.02 1.46 5.89
C PHE A 85 1.21 1.66 4.95
N GLY A 86 1.20 2.75 4.18
CA GLY A 86 2.27 3.10 3.26
C GLY A 86 3.61 3.29 3.96
N ILE A 87 3.67 4.13 5.00
CA ILE A 87 4.91 4.42 5.74
C ILE A 87 5.53 3.14 6.30
N ILE A 88 4.75 2.31 7.02
CA ILE A 88 5.30 1.11 7.65
C ILE A 88 5.74 0.07 6.61
N SER A 89 4.99 -0.07 5.51
CA SER A 89 5.37 -0.92 4.37
C SER A 89 6.67 -0.44 3.72
N GLY A 90 6.80 0.87 3.53
CA GLY A 90 7.99 1.47 2.96
C GLY A 90 9.22 1.32 3.85
N VAL A 91 9.06 1.50 5.17
CA VAL A 91 10.14 1.24 6.15
C VAL A 91 10.61 -0.21 6.05
N PHE A 92 9.69 -1.18 6.02
CA PHE A 92 10.06 -2.59 5.86
C PHE A 92 10.74 -2.90 4.52
N SER A 93 10.38 -2.16 3.46
CA SER A 93 10.91 -2.37 2.12
C SER A 93 12.31 -1.78 1.94
N ILE A 94 12.64 -0.66 2.59
CA ILE A 94 13.88 0.08 2.32
C ILE A 94 14.85 0.18 3.49
N ALA A 95 14.46 -0.06 4.75
CA ALA A 95 15.33 0.26 5.90
C ALA A 95 16.72 -0.42 5.81
N ASN A 96 16.76 -1.71 5.49
CA ASN A 96 18.02 -2.44 5.36
C ASN A 96 18.81 -2.00 4.13
N ILE A 97 18.13 -1.84 2.99
CA ILE A 97 18.74 -1.37 1.73
C ILE A 97 19.37 0.03 1.92
N LEU A 98 18.68 0.90 2.66
CA LEU A 98 19.15 2.25 2.95
C LEU A 98 20.39 2.22 3.83
N ALA A 99 20.44 1.33 4.83
CA ALA A 99 21.62 1.13 5.66
C ALA A 99 22.82 0.68 4.81
N ASP A 100 22.61 -0.26 3.89
CA ASP A 100 23.67 -0.75 2.99
C ASP A 100 24.17 0.34 2.02
N SER A 101 23.31 1.26 1.62
CA SER A 101 23.66 2.37 0.71
C SER A 101 24.56 3.45 1.35
N ALA A 102 24.77 3.42 2.66
CA ALA A 102 25.63 4.40 3.35
C ALA A 102 27.13 4.14 3.13
N GLY A 103 27.49 2.94 2.67
CA GLY A 103 28.86 2.60 2.31
C GLY A 103 29.34 3.32 1.03
N PRO A 104 30.66 3.37 0.78
CA PRO A 104 31.21 4.00 -0.42
C PRO A 104 30.98 3.19 -1.70
N GLY A 105 30.48 1.95 -1.60
CA GLY A 105 30.24 1.05 -2.72
C GLY A 105 28.81 1.14 -3.26
N THR A 106 28.64 0.80 -4.54
CA THR A 106 27.32 0.56 -5.14
C THR A 106 27.15 -0.91 -5.50
N VAL A 107 25.91 -1.34 -5.72
CA VAL A 107 25.57 -2.68 -6.22
C VAL A 107 26.14 -2.87 -7.62
N GLY A 108 26.57 -4.10 -7.96
CA GLY A 108 26.97 -4.44 -9.33
C GLY A 108 28.27 -5.24 -9.49
N ILE A 109 28.98 -5.58 -8.40
CA ILE A 109 30.20 -6.40 -8.50
C ILE A 109 29.97 -7.78 -9.15
N HIS A 110 28.74 -8.31 -9.04
CA HIS A 110 28.32 -9.57 -9.67
C HIS A 110 27.47 -9.37 -10.95
N GLY A 111 27.49 -8.18 -11.55
CA GLY A 111 26.74 -7.88 -12.77
C GLY A 111 25.31 -7.34 -12.55
N ASP A 112 24.92 -7.09 -11.32
CA ASP A 112 23.66 -6.41 -10.98
C ASP A 112 23.68 -4.93 -11.38
N SER A 113 22.49 -4.30 -11.43
CA SER A 113 22.37 -2.90 -11.82
C SER A 113 22.93 -1.94 -10.76
N PRO A 114 23.77 -0.96 -11.12
CA PRO A 114 24.23 0.08 -10.19
C PRO A 114 23.11 1.03 -9.76
N TYR A 115 21.94 0.98 -10.42
CA TYR A 115 20.76 1.77 -10.07
C TYR A 115 19.89 1.11 -8.98
N TYR A 116 20.30 -0.01 -8.40
CA TYR A 116 19.51 -0.76 -7.40
C TYR A 116 18.97 0.12 -6.26
N PHE A 117 19.81 0.95 -5.65
CA PHE A 117 19.41 1.81 -4.52
C PHE A 117 18.38 2.85 -4.92
N ILE A 118 18.61 3.58 -6.02
CA ILE A 118 17.70 4.63 -6.47
C ILE A 118 16.37 4.05 -6.95
N THR A 119 16.41 2.92 -7.66
CA THR A 119 15.21 2.19 -8.07
C THR A 119 14.39 1.71 -6.87
N SER A 120 15.05 1.18 -5.84
CA SER A 120 14.39 0.76 -4.59
C SER A 120 13.73 1.93 -3.85
N ALA A 121 14.36 3.12 -3.86
CA ALA A 121 13.78 4.34 -3.32
C ALA A 121 12.51 4.76 -4.07
N PHE A 122 12.55 4.76 -5.40
CA PHE A 122 11.38 5.08 -6.23
C PHE A 122 10.24 4.07 -6.09
N PHE A 123 10.54 2.76 -6.01
CA PHE A 123 9.54 1.74 -5.69
C PHE A 123 8.89 1.99 -4.33
N THR A 124 9.70 2.28 -3.33
CA THR A 124 9.21 2.52 -1.97
C THR A 124 8.30 3.75 -1.91
N MET A 125 8.69 4.84 -2.57
CA MET A 125 7.85 6.04 -2.70
C MET A 125 6.52 5.71 -3.38
N ALA A 126 6.55 4.98 -4.49
CA ALA A 126 5.33 4.58 -5.20
C ALA A 126 4.41 3.72 -4.32
N LEU A 127 4.95 2.76 -3.56
CA LEU A 127 4.19 1.93 -2.61
C LEU A 127 3.55 2.76 -1.49
N VAL A 128 4.29 3.72 -0.92
CA VAL A 128 3.75 4.62 0.12
C VAL A 128 2.58 5.44 -0.43
N LEU A 129 2.72 6.00 -1.63
CA LEU A 129 1.67 6.77 -2.31
C LEU A 129 0.46 5.89 -2.64
N LEU A 130 0.68 4.71 -3.23
CA LEU A 130 -0.36 3.76 -3.57
C LEU A 130 -1.15 3.31 -2.34
N HIS A 131 -0.50 2.97 -1.22
CA HIS A 131 -1.21 2.65 0.03
C HIS A 131 -2.06 3.80 0.55
N THR A 132 -1.58 5.04 0.39
CA THR A 132 -2.35 6.24 0.75
C THR A 132 -3.60 6.36 -0.12
N PHE A 133 -3.45 6.23 -1.45
CA PHE A 133 -4.57 6.34 -2.39
C PHE A 133 -5.56 5.17 -2.25
N TRP A 134 -5.06 3.95 -2.11
CA TRP A 134 -5.87 2.77 -1.83
C TRP A 134 -6.65 2.94 -0.53
N GLY A 135 -6.07 3.50 0.54
CA GLY A 135 -6.79 3.80 1.77
C GLY A 135 -8.02 4.68 1.53
N VAL A 136 -7.86 5.77 0.77
CA VAL A 136 -8.96 6.69 0.40
C VAL A 136 -10.04 5.97 -0.41
N ILE A 137 -9.65 5.25 -1.48
CA ILE A 137 -10.59 4.55 -2.37
C ILE A 137 -11.31 3.43 -1.61
N PHE A 138 -10.58 2.67 -0.79
CA PHE A 138 -11.10 1.52 -0.04
C PHE A 138 -12.18 1.96 0.97
N PHE A 139 -11.91 3.01 1.75
CA PHE A 139 -12.87 3.51 2.74
C PHE A 139 -14.12 4.07 2.09
N ASP A 140 -14.00 4.84 0.99
CA ASP A 140 -15.18 5.33 0.24
C ASP A 140 -15.98 4.15 -0.37
N ALA A 141 -15.30 3.14 -0.91
CA ALA A 141 -15.94 1.95 -1.46
C ALA A 141 -16.68 1.14 -0.38
N CYS A 142 -16.11 1.00 0.82
CA CYS A 142 -16.79 0.39 1.95
C CYS A 142 -18.02 1.20 2.38
N GLU A 143 -17.89 2.53 2.48
CA GLU A 143 -18.98 3.39 2.91
C GLU A 143 -20.17 3.36 1.94
N ARG A 144 -19.88 3.43 0.64
CA ARG A 144 -20.90 3.40 -0.42
C ARG A 144 -21.33 1.99 -0.83
N ARG A 145 -20.81 0.94 -0.15
CA ARG A 145 -21.04 -0.48 -0.49
C ARG A 145 -20.76 -0.82 -1.97
N ARG A 146 -19.71 -0.22 -2.55
CA ARG A 146 -19.32 -0.43 -3.95
C ARG A 146 -18.25 -1.50 -4.05
N ALA A 147 -18.65 -2.74 -4.31
CA ALA A 147 -17.73 -3.87 -4.44
C ALA A 147 -16.67 -3.67 -5.54
N GLY A 148 -17.01 -2.97 -6.64
CA GLY A 148 -16.06 -2.67 -7.71
C GLY A 148 -14.85 -1.85 -7.24
N GLY A 149 -15.04 -0.87 -6.35
CA GLY A 149 -13.92 -0.08 -5.81
C GLY A 149 -12.96 -0.92 -4.96
N LEU A 150 -13.52 -1.86 -4.17
CA LEU A 150 -12.72 -2.80 -3.39
C LEU A 150 -11.94 -3.76 -4.30
N GLY A 151 -12.60 -4.31 -5.32
CA GLY A 151 -11.96 -5.19 -6.30
C GLY A 151 -10.79 -4.51 -7.01
N VAL A 152 -10.91 -3.24 -7.40
CA VAL A 152 -9.82 -2.51 -8.04
C VAL A 152 -8.67 -2.24 -7.07
N VAL A 153 -8.93 -1.93 -5.79
CA VAL A 153 -7.86 -1.77 -4.79
C VAL A 153 -7.10 -3.07 -4.58
N VAL A 154 -7.79 -4.18 -4.32
CA VAL A 154 -7.16 -5.49 -4.10
C VAL A 154 -6.41 -5.95 -5.35
N GLY A 155 -7.04 -5.84 -6.52
CA GLY A 155 -6.43 -6.20 -7.80
C GLY A 155 -5.24 -5.31 -8.15
N GLY A 156 -5.32 -4.00 -7.89
CA GLY A 156 -4.23 -3.05 -8.09
C GLY A 156 -3.05 -3.32 -7.16
N HIS A 157 -3.31 -3.73 -5.92
CA HIS A 157 -2.25 -4.12 -4.98
C HIS A 157 -1.57 -5.42 -5.43
N LEU A 158 -2.33 -6.45 -5.79
CA LEU A 158 -1.79 -7.70 -6.34
C LEU A 158 -0.99 -7.45 -7.63
N LEU A 159 -1.49 -6.60 -8.53
CA LEU A 159 -0.79 -6.22 -9.75
C LEU A 159 0.53 -5.49 -9.45
N THR A 160 0.52 -4.54 -8.51
CA THR A 160 1.74 -3.82 -8.12
C THR A 160 2.78 -4.79 -7.55
N SER A 161 2.39 -5.71 -6.67
CA SER A 161 3.29 -6.76 -6.18
C SER A 161 3.75 -7.70 -7.30
N GLY A 162 2.86 -8.08 -8.20
CA GLY A 162 3.18 -8.86 -9.40
C GLY A 162 4.25 -8.20 -10.29
N LEU A 163 4.10 -6.90 -10.56
CA LEU A 163 5.05 -6.12 -11.35
C LEU A 163 6.44 -6.06 -10.72
N THR A 164 6.55 -6.12 -9.38
CA THR A 164 7.88 -6.17 -8.73
C THR A 164 8.65 -7.46 -8.99
N PHE A 165 7.97 -8.56 -9.34
CA PHE A 165 8.64 -9.81 -9.73
C PHE A 165 9.27 -9.76 -11.14
N LEU A 166 9.00 -8.71 -11.93
CA LEU A 166 9.68 -8.48 -13.21
C LEU A 166 11.08 -7.89 -13.03
N ASN A 167 11.47 -7.49 -11.81
CA ASN A 167 12.84 -7.06 -11.54
C ASN A 167 13.81 -8.20 -11.86
N PRO A 168 14.92 -7.92 -12.60
CA PRO A 168 15.57 -6.61 -12.75
C PRO A 168 15.13 -5.76 -13.97
N TRP A 169 14.07 -6.12 -14.71
CA TRP A 169 13.58 -5.32 -15.85
C TRP A 169 12.82 -4.07 -15.40
N TYR A 170 13.58 -3.07 -14.93
CA TYR A 170 13.05 -1.86 -14.30
C TYR A 170 12.12 -1.02 -15.19
N GLU A 171 12.32 -0.99 -16.51
CA GLU A 171 11.44 -0.25 -17.42
C GLU A 171 10.01 -0.80 -17.39
N ALA A 172 9.88 -2.13 -17.40
CA ALA A 172 8.59 -2.81 -17.37
C ALA A 172 7.96 -2.76 -15.97
N SER A 173 8.74 -2.89 -14.90
CA SER A 173 8.24 -2.89 -13.52
C SER A 173 7.98 -1.48 -12.99
N LEU A 174 9.02 -0.66 -12.86
CA LEU A 174 8.96 0.67 -12.25
C LEU A 174 8.08 1.62 -13.07
N GLY A 175 8.25 1.63 -14.39
CA GLY A 175 7.45 2.45 -15.29
C GLY A 175 5.95 2.17 -15.15
N SER A 176 5.56 0.90 -15.17
CA SER A 176 4.17 0.47 -14.99
C SER A 176 3.62 0.86 -13.61
N ILE A 177 4.41 0.69 -12.54
CA ILE A 177 4.00 1.03 -11.18
C ILE A 177 3.78 2.54 -11.01
N PHE A 178 4.58 3.40 -11.64
CA PHE A 178 4.34 4.85 -11.62
C PHE A 178 3.08 5.26 -12.38
N ILE A 179 2.80 4.62 -13.52
CA ILE A 179 1.55 4.85 -14.26
C ILE A 179 0.35 4.47 -13.37
N LEU A 180 0.39 3.30 -12.73
CA LEU A 180 -0.64 2.86 -11.78
C LEU A 180 -0.79 3.84 -10.61
N THR A 181 0.33 4.34 -10.07
CA THR A 181 0.35 5.32 -8.97
C THR A 181 -0.35 6.61 -9.38
N LEU A 182 -0.05 7.15 -10.57
CA LEU A 182 -0.69 8.36 -11.09
C LEU A 182 -2.19 8.16 -11.33
N CYS A 183 -2.58 7.07 -12.00
CA CYS A 183 -3.99 6.75 -12.25
C CYS A 183 -4.79 6.60 -10.94
N THR A 184 -4.23 5.88 -9.98
CA THR A 184 -4.87 5.66 -8.67
C THR A 184 -4.95 6.96 -7.88
N GLY A 185 -3.91 7.81 -7.94
CA GLY A 185 -3.89 9.12 -7.30
C GLY A 185 -4.94 10.08 -7.87
N LEU A 186 -5.10 10.14 -9.20
CA LEU A 186 -6.14 10.94 -9.85
C LEU A 186 -7.55 10.46 -9.47
N TRP A 187 -7.74 9.15 -9.33
CA TRP A 187 -9.01 8.60 -8.88
C TRP A 187 -9.29 8.92 -7.41
N ALA A 188 -8.31 8.74 -6.52
CA ALA A 188 -8.42 9.09 -5.12
C ALA A 188 -8.72 10.60 -4.92
N PHE A 189 -8.08 11.47 -5.69
CA PHE A 189 -8.36 12.91 -5.71
C PHE A 189 -9.83 13.20 -6.08
N SER A 190 -10.34 12.53 -7.12
CA SER A 190 -11.73 12.66 -7.56
C SER A 190 -12.72 12.18 -6.49
N ILE A 191 -12.43 11.04 -5.83
CA ILE A 191 -13.25 10.52 -4.71
C ILE A 191 -13.26 11.48 -3.52
N ALA A 192 -12.13 12.12 -3.22
CA ALA A 192 -12.02 13.10 -2.14
C ALA A 192 -12.79 14.40 -2.41
N GLY A 193 -13.34 14.60 -3.62
CA GLY A 193 -14.09 15.77 -4.04
C GLY A 193 -13.28 16.78 -4.87
N GLY A 194 -12.07 16.39 -5.30
CA GLY A 194 -11.23 17.19 -6.18
C GLY A 194 -11.75 17.21 -7.62
N SER A 195 -11.51 18.33 -8.31
CA SER A 195 -11.78 18.49 -9.74
C SER A 195 -10.83 19.54 -10.33
N PHE A 196 -10.75 19.61 -11.67
CA PHE A 196 -9.96 20.65 -12.35
C PHE A 196 -10.38 22.07 -11.95
N ARG A 197 -11.67 22.29 -11.66
CA ARG A 197 -12.17 23.58 -11.16
C ARG A 197 -11.59 23.91 -9.78
N ASN A 198 -11.40 22.92 -8.91
CA ASN A 198 -10.77 23.13 -7.60
C ASN A 198 -9.30 23.54 -7.75
N ILE A 199 -8.58 22.93 -8.70
CA ILE A 199 -7.19 23.28 -8.99
C ILE A 199 -7.08 24.71 -9.51
N LEU A 200 -7.93 25.09 -10.48
CA LEU A 200 -8.00 26.45 -11.01
C LEU A 200 -8.32 27.48 -9.92
N LYS A 201 -9.27 27.19 -9.02
CA LYS A 201 -9.59 28.07 -7.88
C LYS A 201 -8.40 28.22 -6.94
N CYS A 202 -7.73 27.13 -6.60
CA CYS A 202 -6.53 27.16 -5.74
C CYS A 202 -5.42 28.01 -6.35
N LEU A 203 -5.16 27.87 -7.67
CA LEU A 203 -4.17 28.67 -8.39
C LEU A 203 -4.58 30.14 -8.54
N SER A 204 -5.89 30.43 -8.54
CA SER A 204 -6.39 31.80 -8.66
C SER A 204 -6.32 32.59 -7.35
N CYS A 205 -5.93 31.96 -6.23
CA CYS A 205 -5.88 32.54 -4.88
C CYS A 205 -7.13 33.39 -4.53
N LYS A 206 -8.30 32.97 -5.03
CA LYS A 206 -9.62 33.50 -4.73
C LYS A 206 -10.49 32.42 -4.11
#